data_AF-E4Y3K9-F1
#
_entry.id   AF-E4Y3K9-F1
#
_cell.length_a   1.000
_cell.length_b   1.000
_cell.length_c   1.000
_cell.angle_alpha   90.00
_cell.angle_beta   90.00
_cell.angle_gamma   90.00
#
_symmetry.space_group_name_H-M   'P 1'
#
loop_
_entity.id
_entity.type
_entity.pdbx_description
1 polymer ?
#
loop_
_entity_poly.entity_id
_entity_poly.type
_entity_poly.pdbx_seq_one_letter_code
_entity_poly.pdbx_strand_id
1 'polypeptide(L)'
;MIKDRQRPVIFRVAGHDKGMGQYIEPAILPSFMHDLEPGSKCEVCGWGNTNSKPGEYTEAKSLKCVELPIISTQRCNAPNSYAGAIHEDIMCVGYMTGGQDSCQV
;
A
#
# COMPACT_ATOMS: atom_id res chain seq x y z
N MET A 1 0.22 8.58 -8.05
CA MET A 1 -0.83 8.01 -8.92
C MET A 1 -0.21 6.93 -9.78
N ILE A 2 -0.49 5.66 -9.48
CA ILE A 2 -0.07 4.54 -10.32
C ILE A 2 -1.04 4.50 -11.51
N LYS A 3 -0.61 5.04 -12.66
CA LYS A 3 -1.39 4.99 -13.91
C LYS A 3 -1.05 3.77 -14.76
N ASP A 4 0.04 3.06 -14.41
CA ASP A 4 0.48 1.87 -15.09
C ASP A 4 0.21 0.62 -14.25
N ARG A 5 -0.26 -0.43 -14.91
CA ARG A 5 -0.46 -1.74 -14.29
C ARG A 5 0.89 -2.36 -13.91
N GLN A 6 1.40 -2.00 -12.75
CA GLN A 6 2.60 -2.61 -12.18
C GLN A 6 2.23 -3.96 -11.60
N ARG A 7 2.61 -5.04 -12.29
CA ARG A 7 2.40 -6.40 -11.81
C ARG A 7 3.44 -6.73 -10.73
N PRO A 8 3.08 -7.49 -9.68
CA PRO A 8 4.04 -7.99 -8.71
C PRO A 8 5.17 -8.78 -9.38
N VAL A 9 6.39 -8.64 -8.86
CA VAL A 9 7.58 -9.38 -9.30
C VAL A 9 8.15 -10.17 -8.12
N ILE A 10 8.58 -11.41 -8.37
CA ILE A 10 9.21 -12.26 -7.36
C ILE A 10 10.73 -12.09 -7.45
N PHE A 11 11.35 -11.64 -6.36
CA PHE A 11 12.80 -11.61 -6.22
C PHE A 11 13.26 -12.84 -5.43
N ARG A 12 14.17 -13.63 -6.01
CA ARG A 12 14.86 -14.71 -5.29
C ARG A 12 16.10 -14.14 -4.63
N VAL A 13 16.12 -14.11 -3.31
CA VAL A 13 17.30 -13.66 -2.55
C VAL A 13 18.37 -14.76 -2.61
N ALA A 14 19.59 -14.41 -3.02
CA ALA A 14 20.73 -15.31 -3.02
C ALA A 14 21.34 -15.41 -1.60
N GLY A 15 21.49 -16.63 -1.10
CA GLY A 15 22.01 -16.93 0.25
C GLY A 15 21.15 -17.96 0.96
N HIS A 16 21.74 -19.10 1.33
CA HIS A 16 21.10 -20.07 2.22
C HIS A 16 20.94 -19.43 3.61
N ASP A 17 19.70 -19.36 4.12
CA ASP A 17 19.33 -18.91 5.47
C ASP A 17 20.01 -17.61 5.96
N LYS A 18 19.53 -16.45 5.49
CA LYS A 18 19.52 -15.28 6.39
C LYS A 18 18.55 -15.63 7.51
N GLY A 19 19.10 -16.00 8.67
CA GLY A 19 18.35 -16.55 9.79
C GLY A 19 17.09 -15.75 10.10
N MET A 20 15.93 -16.41 9.97
CA MET A 20 14.68 -15.91 10.52
C MET A 20 14.87 -15.70 12.02
N GLY A 21 14.21 -14.69 12.58
CA GLY A 21 14.38 -14.34 13.98
C GLY A 21 13.52 -13.15 14.37
N GLN A 22 13.78 -12.58 15.54
CA GLN A 22 12.94 -11.54 16.14
C GLN A 22 12.64 -10.32 15.24
N TYR A 23 13.47 -10.04 14.24
CA TYR A 23 13.33 -8.91 13.33
C TYR A 23 13.07 -9.31 11.87
N ILE A 24 13.09 -10.60 11.54
CA ILE A 24 12.95 -11.10 10.16
C ILE A 24 11.99 -12.28 10.16
N GLU A 25 10.77 -12.02 9.70
CA GLU A 25 9.72 -13.02 9.52
C GLU A 25 8.99 -12.80 8.18
N PRO A 26 8.55 -13.86 7.50
CA PRO A 26 7.83 -13.76 6.24
C PRO A 26 6.39 -13.29 6.49
N ALA A 27 5.89 -12.46 5.58
CA ALA A 27 4.47 -12.12 5.57
C ALA A 27 3.61 -13.32 5.15
N ILE A 28 2.43 -13.44 5.76
CA ILE A 28 1.43 -14.44 5.39
C ILE A 28 0.69 -13.96 4.13
N LEU A 29 0.55 -14.85 3.16
CA LEU A 29 -0.27 -14.56 1.97
C LEU A 29 -1.75 -14.79 2.26
N PRO A 30 -2.65 -13.90 1.80
CA PRO A 30 -4.08 -14.09 1.98
C PRO A 30 -4.57 -15.33 1.23
N SER A 31 -5.54 -16.03 1.82
CA SER A 31 -6.22 -17.14 1.15
C SER A 31 -7.12 -16.62 0.02
N PHE A 32 -7.25 -17.38 -1.06
CA PHE A 32 -8.03 -17.03 -2.25
C PHE A 32 -9.52 -16.69 -1.98
N MET A 33 -10.07 -17.09 -0.83
CA MET A 33 -11.49 -16.90 -0.47
C MET A 33 -11.72 -15.77 0.54
N HIS A 34 -10.71 -14.96 0.87
CA HIS A 34 -10.88 -13.87 1.83
C HIS A 34 -11.00 -12.54 1.09
N ASP A 35 -12.24 -12.14 0.81
CA ASP A 35 -12.52 -10.79 0.35
C ASP A 35 -12.22 -9.81 1.49
N LEU A 36 -11.35 -8.84 1.21
CA LEU A 36 -11.04 -7.79 2.17
C LEU A 36 -12.24 -6.85 2.28
N GLU A 37 -12.89 -6.84 3.44
CA GLU A 37 -14.10 -6.03 3.67
C GLU A 37 -13.79 -4.52 3.60
N PRO A 38 -14.50 -3.74 2.76
CA PRO A 38 -14.35 -2.28 2.74
C PRO A 38 -14.55 -1.66 4.13
N GLY A 39 -13.67 -0.74 4.50
CA GLY A 39 -13.64 -0.12 5.83
C GLY A 39 -12.74 -0.84 6.82
N SER A 40 -12.36 -2.10 6.56
CA SER A 40 -11.29 -2.77 7.31
C SER A 40 -10.01 -1.95 7.23
N LYS A 41 -9.29 -1.86 8.34
CA LYS A 41 -8.05 -1.10 8.41
C LYS A 41 -6.87 -1.97 8.06
N CYS A 42 -5.94 -1.45 7.26
CA CYS A 42 -4.65 -2.06 7.01
C CYS A 42 -3.53 -1.05 7.26
N GLU A 43 -2.33 -1.58 7.48
CA GLU A 43 -1.15 -0.78 7.74
C GLU A 43 -0.24 -0.79 6.51
N VAL A 44 0.19 0.39 6.07
CA VAL A 44 1.16 0.57 5.00
C VAL A 44 2.44 1.09 5.60
N CYS A 45 3.54 0.34 5.46
CA CYS A 45 4.84 0.70 6.03
C CYS A 45 5.91 0.93 4.95
N GLY A 46 6.80 1.90 5.17
CA GLY A 46 7.94 2.18 4.30
C GLY A 46 8.82 3.33 4.78
N TRP A 47 9.85 3.62 3.98
CA TRP A 47 10.81 4.72 4.20
C TRP A 47 10.70 5.82 3.13
N GLY A 48 9.52 5.95 2.51
CA GLY A 48 9.31 6.91 1.42
C GLY A 48 9.51 8.37 1.84
N ASN A 49 9.25 9.27 0.89
CA ASN A 49 9.18 10.71 1.17
C ASN A 49 8.19 10.95 2.32
N THR A 50 8.49 11.86 3.24
CA THR A 50 7.56 12.30 4.29
C THR A 50 7.14 13.76 4.14
N ASN A 51 7.54 14.43 3.06
CA ASN A 51 7.20 15.82 2.80
C ASN A 51 5.89 15.92 2.01
N SER A 52 4.97 16.75 2.51
CA SER A 52 3.68 16.98 1.85
C SER A 52 3.74 17.99 0.70
N LYS A 53 4.83 18.74 0.57
CA LYS A 53 5.00 19.76 -0.46
C LYS A 53 5.42 19.13 -1.80
N PRO A 54 4.71 19.44 -2.90
CA PRO A 54 5.10 18.97 -4.23
C PRO A 54 6.54 19.38 -4.58
N GLY A 55 7.34 18.42 -5.06
CA GLY A 55 8.72 18.68 -5.50
C GLY A 55 9.76 18.71 -4.38
N GLU A 56 9.35 18.65 -3.10
CA GLU A 56 10.28 18.50 -1.99
C GLU A 56 10.38 17.03 -1.54
N TYR A 57 11.59 16.61 -1.18
CA TYR A 57 11.86 15.24 -0.72
C TYR A 57 12.54 15.27 0.65
N THR A 58 11.91 14.59 1.61
CA THR A 58 12.46 14.35 2.95
C THR A 58 12.46 12.85 3.18
N GLU A 59 13.65 12.26 3.30
CA GLU A 59 13.80 10.83 3.57
C GLU A 59 13.39 10.49 5.01
N ALA A 60 12.65 9.40 5.17
CA ALA A 60 12.32 8.87 6.49
C ALA A 60 13.56 8.24 7.15
N LYS A 61 14.02 8.80 8.28
CA LYS A 61 15.15 8.23 9.06
C LYS A 61 14.83 6.91 9.77
N SER A 62 13.56 6.57 9.93
CA SER A 62 13.08 5.34 10.54
C SER A 62 11.84 4.86 9.80
N LEU A 63 11.52 3.57 9.93
CA LEU A 63 10.32 3.00 9.30
C LEU A 63 9.09 3.79 9.75
N LYS A 64 8.27 4.20 8.77
CA LYS A 64 6.99 4.83 9.01
C LYS A 64 5.89 3.88 8.60
N CYS A 65 4.81 3.89 9.36
CA CYS A 65 3.62 3.10 9.09
C CYS A 65 2.40 4.01 9.21
N VAL A 66 1.41 3.79 8.36
CA VAL A 66 0.14 4.51 8.36
C VAL A 66 -1.02 3.53 8.31
N GLU A 67 -2.01 3.76 9.16
CA GLU A 67 -3.25 2.97 9.19
C GLU A 67 -4.29 3.61 8.26
N LEU A 68 -4.70 2.86 7.24
CA LEU A 68 -5.60 3.33 6.20
C LEU A 68 -6.76 2.33 6.02
N PRO A 69 -7.99 2.80 5.77
CA PRO A 69 -9.12 1.92 5.53
C PRO A 69 -9.15 1.46 4.07
N ILE A 70 -9.60 0.24 3.85
CA ILE A 70 -9.85 -0.31 2.52
C ILE A 70 -11.06 0.39 1.91
N ILE A 71 -10.92 0.85 0.66
CA ILE A 71 -11.99 1.47 -0.13
C ILE A 71 -12.47 0.45 -1.16
N SER A 72 -13.79 0.27 -1.26
CA SER A 72 -14.36 -0.59 -2.30
C SER A 72 -14.00 -0.10 -3.70
N THR A 73 -13.72 -1.02 -4.62
CA THR A 73 -13.41 -0.70 -6.03
C THR A 73 -14.49 0.16 -6.67
N GLN A 74 -15.76 -0.05 -6.33
CA GLN A 74 -16.88 0.79 -6.80
C GLN A 74 -16.73 2.25 -6.39
N ARG A 75 -16.41 2.53 -5.11
CA ARG A 75 -16.19 3.90 -4.63
C ARG A 75 -14.95 4.53 -5.24
N CYS A 76 -13.89 3.74 -5.38
CA CYS A 76 -12.65 4.19 -6.01
C CYS A 76 -12.87 4.58 -7.48
N ASN A 77 -13.69 3.83 -8.20
CA ASN A 77 -14.05 4.09 -9.58
C ASN A 77 -15.17 5.11 -9.78
N ALA A 78 -15.59 5.83 -8.73
CA ALA A 78 -16.54 6.92 -8.89
C ALA A 78 -16.02 7.97 -9.90
N PRO A 79 -16.92 8.67 -10.63
CA PRO A 79 -16.52 9.63 -11.67
C PRO A 79 -15.61 10.77 -11.17
N ASN A 80 -15.71 11.12 -9.89
CA ASN A 80 -14.92 12.16 -9.23
C ASN A 80 -13.60 11.65 -8.61
N SER A 81 -13.22 10.39 -8.89
CA SER A 81 -11.99 9.78 -8.40
C SER A 81 -11.24 9.13 -9.57
N TYR A 82 -11.17 7.79 -9.65
CA TYR A 82 -10.44 7.09 -10.72
C TYR A 82 -11.28 6.82 -11.97
N ALA A 83 -12.58 7.13 -11.97
CA ALA A 83 -13.46 7.07 -13.14
C ALA A 83 -13.37 5.75 -13.95
N GLY A 84 -13.31 4.61 -13.26
CA GLY A 84 -13.25 3.27 -13.88
C GLY A 84 -11.85 2.74 -14.16
N ALA A 85 -10.78 3.46 -13.80
CA ALA A 85 -9.40 3.04 -14.06
C ALA A 85 -8.87 1.95 -13.11
N ILE A 86 -9.54 1.68 -11.98
CA ILE A 86 -9.12 0.66 -11.01
C ILE A 86 -9.72 -0.70 -11.40
N HIS A 87 -8.86 -1.67 -11.67
CA HIS A 87 -9.23 -3.04 -12.00
C HIS A 87 -9.43 -3.92 -10.75
N GLU A 88 -10.01 -5.11 -10.93
CA GLU A 88 -10.28 -6.08 -9.86
C GLU A 88 -9.00 -6.64 -9.20
N ASP A 89 -7.86 -6.60 -9.87
CA ASP A 89 -6.55 -7.00 -9.36
C ASP A 89 -5.82 -5.88 -8.60
N ILE A 90 -6.49 -4.75 -8.36
CA ILE A 90 -5.96 -3.58 -7.66
C ILE A 90 -6.86 -3.26 -6.46
N MET A 91 -6.25 -3.10 -5.29
CA MET A 91 -6.94 -2.65 -4.08
C MET A 91 -6.74 -1.16 -3.86
N CYS A 92 -7.81 -0.47 -3.46
CA CYS A 92 -7.74 0.91 -2.99
C CYS A 92 -7.71 0.97 -1.46
N VAL A 93 -6.84 1.83 -0.93
CA VAL A 93 -6.72 2.07 0.50
C VAL A 93 -6.50 3.56 0.72
N GLY A 94 -7.17 4.13 1.73
CA GLY A 94 -6.99 5.53 2.10
C GLY A 94 -8.28 6.24 2.48
N TYR A 95 -8.16 7.55 2.68
CA TYR A 95 -9.30 8.42 2.98
C TYR A 95 -9.68 9.24 1.74
N MET A 96 -10.94 9.17 1.32
CA MET A 96 -11.45 9.93 0.17
C MET A 96 -11.36 11.46 0.36
N THR A 97 -11.26 11.91 1.61
CA THR A 97 -11.07 13.32 1.98
C THR A 97 -9.61 13.78 1.86
N GLY A 98 -8.68 12.88 1.51
CA GLY A 98 -7.25 13.12 1.65
C GLY A 98 -6.80 13.06 3.11
N GLY A 99 -5.57 13.48 3.37
CA GLY A 99 -4.94 13.42 4.69
C GLY A 99 -3.69 12.55 4.64
N GLN A 100 -3.61 11.55 5.52
CA GLN A 100 -2.50 10.60 5.56
C GLN A 100 -2.55 9.64 4.36
N ASP A 101 -1.38 9.34 3.80
CA ASP A 101 -1.18 8.44 2.66
C ASP A 101 0.21 7.79 2.74
N SER A 102 0.54 6.86 1.85
CA SER A 102 1.78 6.08 1.88
C SER A 102 3.07 6.92 1.89
N CYS A 103 3.02 8.16 1.41
CA CYS A 103 4.15 9.09 1.31
C CYS A 103 4.00 10.32 2.24
N GLN A 104 2.97 10.37 3.08
CA GLN A 104 2.67 11.53 3.92
C GLN A 104 2.04 11.02 5.22
N VAL A 105 2.83 11.01 6.28
CA VAL A 105 2.43 10.56 7.62
C VAL A 105 2.13 11.73 8.54
#